data_AF-A0A0K2RBE0-F1
#
_entry.id   AF-A0A0K2RBE0-F1
#
_cell.length_a   1.000
_cell.length_b   1.000
_cell.length_c   1.000
_cell.angle_alpha   90.00
_cell.angle_beta   90.00
_cell.angle_gamma   90.00
#
_symmetry.space_group_name_H-M   'P 1'
#
loop_
_entity.id
_entity.type
_entity.pdbx_description
1 polymer ?
#
loop_
_entity_poly.entity_id
_entity_poly.type
_entity_poly.pdbx_seq_one_letter_code
_entity_poly.pdbx_strand_id
1 'polypeptide(L)'
;MMDPESIPRLMAAGTIEVAPLAYMRGRTLNDAFIILDEAQNTTAEQMKMFLTRLGFGSKMVVTGDITQVDLPFGATSGLRIVQEILSGIDGVNFTMLDASDVVRHRLVADIVSAYSKWDEKHRVRAQHTPIHDKRGEHR
;
A
#
# COMPACT_ATOMS: atom_id res chain seq x y z
N MET A 1 4.90 -5.68 -24.90
CA MET A 1 5.50 -4.67 -24.00
C MET A 1 5.57 -3.38 -24.79
N MET A 2 5.14 -2.24 -24.23
CA MET A 2 5.20 -0.96 -24.92
C MET A 2 6.67 -0.56 -25.15
N ASP A 3 6.97 0.06 -26.28
CA ASP A 3 8.29 0.61 -26.56
C ASP A 3 8.58 1.74 -25.55
N PRO A 4 9.69 1.71 -24.78
CA PRO A 4 10.04 2.76 -23.82
C PRO A 4 10.03 4.18 -24.41
N GLU A 5 10.37 4.33 -25.70
CA GLU A 5 10.34 5.65 -26.36
C GLU A 5 8.92 6.18 -26.61
N SER A 6 7.91 5.32 -26.55
CA SER A 6 6.51 5.70 -26.73
C SER A 6 5.90 6.34 -25.48
N ILE A 7 6.42 6.06 -24.28
CA ILE A 7 5.87 6.56 -23.01
C ILE A 7 5.91 8.10 -22.94
N PRO A 8 7.04 8.79 -23.21
CA PRO A 8 7.07 10.25 -23.18
C PRO A 8 6.08 10.88 -24.17
N ARG A 9 5.88 10.26 -25.34
CA ARG A 9 4.91 10.76 -26.34
C ARG A 9 3.47 10.63 -25.84
N LEU A 10 3.13 9.51 -25.21
CA LEU A 10 1.79 9.28 -24.66
C LEU A 10 1.51 10.15 -23.43
N MET A 11 2.53 10.42 -22.60
CA MET A 11 2.47 11.39 -21.52
C MET A 11 2.22 12.80 -22.06
N ALA A 12 2.98 13.23 -23.09
CA ALA A 12 2.82 14.54 -23.72
C ALA A 12 1.45 14.71 -24.41
N ALA A 13 0.90 13.63 -24.96
CA ALA A 13 -0.44 13.59 -25.54
C ALA A 13 -1.57 13.52 -24.49
N GLY A 14 -1.25 13.40 -23.20
CA GLY A 14 -2.21 13.25 -22.12
C GLY A 14 -2.94 11.90 -22.10
N THR A 15 -2.49 10.92 -22.89
CA THR A 15 -3.04 9.56 -22.89
C THR A 15 -2.65 8.80 -21.63
N ILE A 16 -1.44 9.06 -21.11
CA ILE A 16 -1.00 8.59 -19.79
C ILE A 16 -0.85 9.82 -18.91
N GLU A 17 -1.44 9.77 -17.73
CA GLU A 17 -1.34 10.83 -16.74
C GLU A 17 -0.81 10.24 -15.43
N VAL A 18 0.27 10.81 -14.92
CA VAL A 18 0.78 10.53 -13.57
C VAL A 18 0.59 11.80 -12.75
N ALA A 19 -0.32 11.76 -11.78
CA ALA A 19 -0.70 12.92 -10.99
C ALA A 19 -0.89 12.54 -9.52
N PRO A 20 -0.63 13.47 -8.58
CA PRO A 20 -0.87 13.23 -7.17
C PRO A 20 -2.37 13.18 -6.90
N LEU A 21 -2.77 12.47 -5.84
CA LEU A 21 -4.17 12.26 -5.45
C LEU A 21 -4.99 13.56 -5.37
N ALA A 22 -4.37 14.67 -4.93
CA ALA A 22 -5.03 15.96 -4.81
C ALA A 22 -5.60 16.50 -6.14
N TYR A 23 -5.02 16.12 -7.28
CA TYR A 23 -5.46 16.56 -8.61
C TYR A 23 -6.77 15.91 -9.04
N MET A 24 -7.19 14.84 -8.36
CA MET A 24 -8.44 14.16 -8.65
C MET A 24 -9.66 14.92 -8.12
N ARG A 25 -9.46 15.89 -7.22
CA ARG A 25 -10.53 16.67 -6.60
C ARG A 25 -11.37 17.38 -7.66
N GLY A 26 -12.68 17.16 -7.64
CA GLY A 26 -13.62 17.81 -8.54
C GLY A 26 -13.60 17.31 -9.99
N ARG A 27 -12.80 16.29 -10.31
CA ARG A 27 -12.81 15.65 -11.63
C ARG A 27 -13.88 14.57 -11.73
N THR A 28 -14.31 14.29 -12.95
CA THR A 28 -15.02 13.05 -13.30
C THR A 28 -14.20 12.38 -14.39
N LEU A 29 -13.83 11.13 -14.17
CA LEU A 29 -12.90 10.40 -15.03
C LEU A 29 -13.72 9.43 -15.90
N ASN A 30 -14.06 9.86 -17.11
CA ASN A 30 -14.78 9.04 -18.10
C ASN A 30 -13.78 8.38 -19.07
N ASP A 31 -14.17 7.24 -19.63
CA ASP A 31 -13.43 6.49 -20.67
C ASP A 31 -11.96 6.26 -20.32
N ALA A 32 -11.67 5.98 -19.05
CA ALA A 32 -10.31 5.88 -18.52
C ALA A 32 -10.08 4.61 -17.69
N PHE A 33 -8.82 4.16 -17.65
CA PHE A 33 -8.34 3.16 -16.71
C PHE A 33 -7.47 3.85 -15.66
N ILE A 34 -7.92 3.85 -14.41
CA ILE A 34 -7.31 4.64 -13.34
C ILE A 34 -6.74 3.70 -12.28
N ILE A 35 -5.51 3.98 -11.85
CA ILE A 35 -4.85 3.24 -10.77
C ILE A 35 -4.51 4.22 -9.65
N LEU A 36 -4.97 3.93 -8.44
CA LEU A 36 -4.47 4.55 -7.22
C LEU A 36 -3.50 3.58 -6.56
N ASP A 37 -2.23 3.95 -6.54
CA ASP A 37 -1.17 3.17 -5.90
C ASP A 37 -0.85 3.67 -4.49
N GLU A 38 -0.25 2.79 -3.68
CA GLU A 38 0.10 3.06 -2.28
C GLU A 38 -1.09 3.55 -1.43
N ALA A 39 -2.28 2.99 -1.70
CA ALA A 39 -3.54 3.46 -1.15
C ALA A 39 -3.64 3.31 0.38
N GLN A 40 -2.78 2.49 1.00
CA GLN A 40 -2.70 2.39 2.45
C GLN A 40 -2.36 3.73 3.11
N ASN A 41 -1.71 4.64 2.38
CA ASN A 41 -1.34 5.98 2.84
C ASN A 41 -2.44 7.03 2.63
N THR A 42 -3.67 6.60 2.31
CA THR A 42 -4.82 7.49 2.19
C THR A 42 -5.67 7.49 3.45
N THR A 43 -6.32 8.61 3.74
CA THR A 43 -7.39 8.68 4.75
C THR A 43 -8.72 8.19 4.16
N ALA A 44 -9.70 7.87 5.03
CA ALA A 44 -11.05 7.52 4.57
C ALA A 44 -11.69 8.63 3.70
N GLU A 45 -11.46 9.90 4.03
CA GLU A 45 -11.96 11.03 3.26
C GLU A 45 -11.33 11.12 1.88
N GLN A 46 -10.02 10.90 1.79
CA GLN A 46 -9.28 10.86 0.53
C GLN A 46 -9.72 9.69 -0.35
N MET A 47 -9.92 8.51 0.24
CA MET A 47 -10.44 7.34 -0.46
C MET A 47 -11.85 7.61 -1.03
N LYS A 48 -12.76 8.14 -0.22
CA LYS A 48 -14.11 8.54 -0.67
C LYS A 48 -14.04 9.60 -1.77
N MET A 49 -13.18 10.60 -1.61
CA MET A 49 -12.96 11.64 -2.62
C MET A 49 -12.54 11.03 -3.96
N PHE A 50 -11.61 10.07 -3.94
CA PHE A 50 -11.10 9.39 -5.13
C PHE A 50 -12.13 8.49 -5.82
N LEU A 51 -12.76 7.58 -5.07
CA LEU A 51 -13.69 6.60 -5.65
C LEU A 51 -14.91 7.27 -6.28
N THR A 52 -15.34 8.41 -5.74
CA THR A 52 -16.44 9.20 -6.31
C THR A 52 -16.07 9.97 -7.58
N ARG A 53 -14.84 9.85 -8.08
CA ARG A 53 -14.44 10.41 -9.38
C ARG A 53 -14.70 9.45 -10.55
N LEU A 54 -15.09 8.20 -10.29
CA LEU A 54 -15.38 7.21 -11.33
C LEU A 54 -16.51 7.69 -12.25
N GLY A 55 -16.20 7.83 -13.54
CA GLY A 55 -17.13 8.19 -14.60
C GLY A 55 -17.56 6.99 -15.45
N PHE A 56 -18.35 7.27 -16.49
CA PHE A 56 -18.83 6.26 -17.44
C PHE A 56 -17.68 5.70 -18.29
N GLY A 57 -17.80 4.43 -18.69
CA GLY A 57 -16.79 3.77 -19.53
C GLY A 57 -15.46 3.49 -18.82
N SER A 58 -15.34 3.82 -17.53
CA SER A 58 -14.09 3.76 -16.79
C SER A 58 -13.97 2.54 -15.89
N LYS A 59 -12.72 2.23 -15.53
CA LYS A 59 -12.38 1.25 -14.48
C LYS A 59 -11.37 1.84 -13.52
N MET A 60 -11.54 1.55 -12.24
CA MET A 60 -10.60 1.92 -11.18
C MET A 60 -9.99 0.67 -10.56
N VAL A 61 -8.69 0.71 -10.34
CA VAL A 61 -7.94 -0.26 -9.52
C VAL A 61 -7.27 0.50 -8.40
N VAL A 62 -7.42 0.00 -7.17
CA VAL A 62 -6.78 0.57 -5.98
C VAL A 62 -5.83 -0.48 -5.44
N THR A 63 -4.54 -0.14 -5.34
CA THR A 63 -3.48 -1.04 -4.87
C THR A 63 -2.87 -0.51 -3.58
N GLY A 64 -2.42 -1.41 -2.72
CA GLY A 64 -1.72 -1.05 -1.50
C GLY A 64 -1.52 -2.24 -0.57
N ASP A 65 -0.68 -2.04 0.45
CA ASP A 65 -0.37 -3.03 1.49
C ASP A 65 -0.84 -2.53 2.86
N ILE A 66 -1.92 -3.14 3.38
CA ILE A 66 -2.51 -2.77 4.67
C ILE A 66 -1.57 -2.99 5.88
N THR A 67 -0.44 -3.69 5.70
CA THR A 67 0.57 -3.91 6.75
C THR A 67 1.62 -2.81 6.79
N GLN A 68 1.72 -1.97 5.76
CA GLN A 68 2.74 -0.92 5.60
C GLN A 68 2.11 0.48 5.58
N VAL A 69 1.25 0.76 6.56
CA VAL A 69 0.57 2.06 6.69
C VAL A 69 1.55 3.11 7.22
N ASP A 70 1.83 4.14 6.42
CA ASP A 70 2.65 5.29 6.80
C ASP A 70 1.78 6.56 6.93
N LEU A 71 0.86 6.52 7.89
CA LEU A 71 -0.01 7.66 8.20
C LEU A 71 0.44 8.36 9.48
N PRO A 72 0.44 9.71 9.49
CA PRO A 72 0.82 10.46 10.67
C PRO A 72 -0.12 10.14 11.84
N PHE A 73 0.46 10.09 13.05
CA PHE A 73 -0.26 9.82 14.30
C PHE A 73 -0.98 8.47 14.37
N GLY A 74 -0.61 7.51 13.49
CA GLY A 74 -1.24 6.18 13.46
C GLY A 74 -2.70 6.21 13.03
N ALA A 75 -3.09 7.21 12.22
CA ALA A 75 -4.45 7.31 11.72
C ALA A 75 -4.86 6.04 10.95
N THR A 76 -6.14 5.68 11.05
CA THR A 76 -6.66 4.50 10.35
C THR A 76 -6.63 4.70 8.85
N SER A 77 -6.01 3.75 8.13
CA SER A 77 -5.95 3.75 6.67
C SER A 77 -7.34 3.68 6.03
N GLY A 78 -7.57 4.53 5.04
CA GLY A 78 -8.75 4.49 4.17
C GLY A 78 -8.85 3.16 3.43
N LEU A 79 -7.74 2.53 3.06
CA LEU A 79 -7.72 1.21 2.41
C LEU A 79 -8.25 0.10 3.32
N ARG A 80 -7.97 0.16 4.63
CA ARG A 80 -8.53 -0.81 5.58
C ARG A 80 -10.03 -0.61 5.76
N ILE A 81 -10.46 0.63 5.95
CA ILE A 81 -11.86 0.95 6.22
C ILE A 81 -12.74 0.67 4.99
N VAL A 82 -12.24 0.96 3.79
CA VAL A 82 -13.05 0.84 2.57
C VAL A 82 -13.44 -0.60 2.24
N GLN A 83 -12.65 -1.59 2.67
CA GLN A 83 -12.99 -3.01 2.55
C GLN A 83 -14.29 -3.34 3.29
N GLU A 84 -14.48 -2.77 4.48
CA GLU A 84 -15.70 -2.95 5.27
C GLU A 84 -16.86 -2.14 4.67
N ILE A 85 -16.62 -0.88 4.31
CA ILE A 85 -17.67 0.03 3.80
C ILE A 85 -18.26 -0.45 2.48
N LEU A 86 -17.43 -0.95 1.54
CA LEU A 86 -17.89 -1.34 0.21
C LEU A 86 -18.15 -2.84 0.07
N SER A 87 -18.11 -3.58 1.19
CA SER A 87 -18.45 -4.99 1.19
C SER A 87 -19.89 -5.20 0.67
N GLY A 88 -20.05 -6.05 -0.33
CA GLY A 88 -21.35 -6.38 -0.92
C GLY A 88 -21.88 -5.39 -1.96
N ILE A 89 -21.12 -4.37 -2.34
CA ILE A 89 -21.49 -3.48 -3.45
C ILE A 89 -21.23 -4.18 -4.79
N ASP A 90 -22.26 -4.26 -5.64
CA ASP A 90 -22.12 -4.81 -6.99
C ASP A 90 -21.15 -3.97 -7.84
N GLY A 91 -20.31 -4.66 -8.60
CA GLY A 91 -19.23 -4.03 -9.38
C GLY A 91 -17.97 -3.67 -8.60
N VAL A 92 -17.91 -3.93 -7.29
CA VAL A 92 -16.67 -3.80 -6.48
C VAL A 92 -16.13 -5.19 -6.13
N ASN A 93 -14.84 -5.41 -6.33
CA ASN A 93 -14.16 -6.65 -5.97
C ASN A 93 -12.92 -6.37 -5.12
N PHE A 94 -12.70 -7.22 -4.12
CA PHE A 94 -11.50 -7.21 -3.30
C PHE A 94 -10.66 -8.46 -3.61
N THR A 95 -9.46 -8.24 -4.12
CA THR A 95 -8.47 -9.29 -4.37
C THR A 95 -7.34 -9.13 -3.36
N MET A 96 -7.19 -10.12 -2.47
CA MET A 96 -6.10 -10.17 -1.51
C MET A 96 -5.02 -11.10 -2.05
N LEU A 97 -3.82 -10.55 -2.22
CA LEU A 97 -2.63 -11.33 -2.57
C LEU A 97 -1.85 -11.64 -1.29
N ASP A 98 -1.19 -12.79 -1.28
CA ASP A 98 -0.33 -13.20 -0.17
C ASP A 98 1.12 -13.43 -0.63
N ALA A 99 1.96 -13.90 0.29
CA ALA A 99 3.39 -14.11 0.02
C ALA A 99 3.65 -15.13 -1.11
N SER A 100 2.71 -16.03 -1.40
CA SER A 100 2.82 -17.02 -2.48
C SER A 100 2.62 -16.40 -3.87
N ASP A 101 1.93 -15.26 -3.96
CA ASP A 101 1.76 -14.51 -5.22
C ASP A 101 2.99 -13.67 -5.60
N VAL A 102 3.95 -13.56 -4.68
CA VAL A 102 5.11 -12.67 -4.83
C VAL A 102 6.24 -13.37 -5.59
N VAL A 103 6.35 -13.07 -6.89
CA VAL A 103 7.46 -13.52 -7.72
C VAL A 103 8.61 -12.52 -7.63
N ARG A 104 9.69 -12.93 -6.96
CA ARG A 104 10.93 -12.14 -6.83
C ARG A 104 12.10 -12.85 -7.49
N HIS A 105 13.07 -12.06 -7.95
CA HIS A 105 14.35 -12.59 -8.40
C HIS A 105 15.01 -13.40 -7.26
N ARG A 106 15.65 -14.53 -7.57
CA ARG A 106 16.26 -15.44 -6.57
C ARG A 106 17.14 -14.70 -5.56
N LEU A 107 18.00 -13.80 -6.05
CA LEU A 107 18.88 -13.00 -5.20
C LEU A 107 18.11 -12.14 -4.18
N VAL A 108 16.97 -11.55 -4.57
CA VAL A 108 16.16 -10.73 -3.67
C VAL A 108 15.53 -11.61 -2.58
N ALA A 109 15.07 -12.82 -2.94
CA ALA A 109 14.57 -13.78 -1.95
C ALA A 109 15.68 -14.21 -0.96
N ASP A 110 16.88 -14.48 -1.45
CA ASP A 110 18.04 -14.84 -0.62
C ASP A 110 18.40 -13.70 0.36
N ILE A 111 18.40 -12.46 -0.12
CA ILE A 111 18.64 -11.26 0.70
C ILE A 111 17.57 -11.14 1.79
N VAL A 112 16.29 -11.21 1.43
CA VAL A 112 15.19 -11.12 2.40
C VAL A 112 15.29 -12.23 3.45
N SER A 113 15.57 -13.46 3.04
CA SER A 113 15.75 -14.60 3.96
C SER A 113 16.91 -14.39 4.93
N ALA A 114 18.03 -13.81 4.46
CA ALA A 114 19.18 -13.51 5.30
C ALA A 114 18.84 -12.47 6.38
N TYR A 115 18.12 -11.40 6.02
CA TYR A 115 17.64 -10.39 6.98
C TYR A 115 16.65 -10.99 7.99
N SER A 116 15.65 -11.76 7.55
CA SER A 116 14.69 -12.39 8.46
C SER A 116 15.36 -13.31 9.50
N LYS A 117 16.38 -14.08 9.09
CA LYS A 117 17.17 -14.91 10.01
C LYS A 117 18.00 -14.09 11.00
N TRP A 118 18.50 -12.94 10.56
CA TRP A 118 19.24 -12.02 11.42
C TRP A 118 18.30 -11.39 12.44
N ASP A 119 17.14 -10.86 12.02
CA ASP A 119 16.14 -10.24 12.90
C ASP A 119 15.67 -11.22 13.98
N GLU A 120 15.35 -12.47 13.62
CA GLU A 120 14.90 -13.47 14.60
C GLU A 120 15.98 -13.75 15.66
N LYS A 121 17.25 -13.88 15.25
CA LYS A 121 18.37 -14.06 16.19
C LYS A 121 18.58 -12.86 17.12
N HIS A 122 18.35 -11.64 16.64
CA HIS A 122 18.57 -10.42 17.41
C HIS A 122 17.36 -10.07 18.30
N ARG A 123 16.15 -10.44 17.88
CA ARG A 123 14.93 -10.32 18.68
C ARG A 123 14.96 -11.23 19.91
N VAL A 124 15.48 -12.46 19.76
CA VAL A 124 15.67 -13.41 20.88
C VAL A 124 16.73 -12.92 21.87
N ARG A 125 17.78 -12.23 21.41
CA ARG A 125 18.81 -11.62 22.28
C ARG A 125 18.29 -10.45 23.11
N ALA A 126 17.43 -9.60 22.52
CA ALA A 126 16.85 -8.46 23.24
C ALA A 126 15.92 -8.90 24.39
N GLN A 127 15.26 -10.06 24.26
CA GLN A 127 14.35 -10.61 25.27
C GLN A 127 15.04 -11.39 26.41
N HIS A 128 16.34 -11.71 26.30
CA HIS A 128 17.10 -12.50 27.29
C HIS A 128 18.01 -11.67 28.21
N THR A 129 17.84 -10.35 28.30
CA THR A 129 18.59 -9.57 29.31
C THR A 129 18.05 -9.92 30.70
N PRO A 130 18.83 -10.55 31.59
CA PRO A 130 18.37 -10.85 32.95
C PRO A 130 18.22 -9.53 33.70
N ILE A 131 17.04 -9.27 34.26
CA ILE A 131 16.85 -8.19 35.23
C ILE A 131 17.71 -8.54 36.45
N HIS A 132 18.85 -7.87 36.60
CA HIS A 132 19.71 -8.04 37.76
C HIS A 132 19.01 -7.38 38.96
N ASP A 133 18.36 -8.19 39.80
CA ASP A 133 17.74 -7.75 41.06
C ASP A 133 18.83 -7.25 42.01
N LYS A 134 19.06 -5.93 42.03
CA LYS A 134 19.85 -5.28 43.08
C LYS A 134 19.02 -5.19 44.35
N ARG A 135 18.81 -6.32 45.02
CA ARG A 135 18.35 -6.34 46.41
C ARG A 135 19.41 -6.96 47.31
N GLY A 136 19.87 -6.14 48.25
CA GLY A 136 20.59 -6.57 49.42
C GLY A 136 22.00 -6.00 49.49
N GLU A 137 22.14 -4.82 50.13
CA GLU A 137 23.19 -4.54 51.11
C GLU A 137 23.05 -3.09 51.60
N HIS A 138 22.16 -2.90 52.58
CA HIS A 138 22.37 -1.87 53.60
C HIS A 138 22.07 -2.51 54.95
N ARG A 139 23.16 -2.90 55.61
CA ARG A 139 23.25 -3.02 57.06
C ARG A 139 23.41 -1.62 57.65
#